data_AF-G2R053-F1
#
_entry.id   AF-G2R053-F1
#
_cell.length_a   1.000
_cell.length_b   1.000
_cell.length_c   1.000
_cell.angle_alpha   90.00
_cell.angle_beta   90.00
_cell.angle_gamma   90.00
#
_symmetry.space_group_name_H-M   'P 1'
#
loop_
_entity.id
_entity.type
_entity.pdbx_description
1 polymer ?
#
loop_
_entity_poly.entity_id
_entity_poly.type
_entity_poly.pdbx_seq_one_letter_code
_entity_poly.pdbx_strand_id
1 'polypeptide(L)'
;MISWLLRLRRPASTAENPAQADRSPPEKSGPDPAPPSASNASLTLSTNRPRPTLVTLPPEIHLLIAQYLIYPDALSLKHTNRHFYRLVDTGVRLKVEWLMERRLLHLECPNDQRCDLGSDLRFCRGSVKLLMRRRREHMECESRPGLGCLIYGTSTCPQARKLKTRVKKWWRGTRARDRTRWMLLLASLVPLFIGWAWMVWVMVFRPGPLPQ
;
A
#
# COMPACT_ATOMS: atom_id res chain seq x y z
N MET A 1 27.07 3.55 8.34
CA MET A 1 26.86 4.95 8.76
C MET A 1 25.45 5.39 8.36
N ILE A 2 24.64 5.69 9.39
CA ILE A 2 23.44 6.57 9.41
C ILE A 2 22.20 6.01 8.65
N SER A 3 21.26 5.33 9.31
CA SER A 3 20.19 5.84 10.20
C SER A 3 19.21 6.80 9.51
N TRP A 4 18.03 6.29 9.12
CA TRP A 4 16.83 7.11 8.93
C TRP A 4 15.61 6.37 9.49
N LEU A 5 15.43 6.54 10.79
CA LEU A 5 14.18 6.29 11.50
C LEU A 5 13.19 7.44 11.24
N LEU A 6 11.91 7.06 11.24
CA LEU A 6 10.73 7.86 11.61
C LEU A 6 10.29 9.03 10.70
N ARG A 7 9.08 8.86 10.12
CA ARG A 7 7.98 9.78 10.46
C ARG A 7 6.61 9.11 10.30
N LEU A 8 6.03 8.80 11.47
CA LEU A 8 4.63 8.48 11.69
C LEU A 8 3.73 9.67 11.32
N ARG A 9 2.54 9.38 10.79
CA ARG A 9 1.33 10.19 11.06
C ARG A 9 0.08 9.31 10.89
N ARG A 10 -0.42 8.75 11.98
CA ARG A 10 -1.84 8.38 12.15
C ARG A 10 -2.55 9.59 12.73
N PRO A 11 -3.71 10.01 12.20
CA PRO A 11 -4.67 10.75 13.00
C PRO A 11 -5.48 9.77 13.85
N ALA A 12 -5.65 10.15 15.12
CA ALA A 12 -6.60 9.59 16.06
C ALA A 12 -7.99 10.21 15.80
N SER A 13 -9.04 9.41 15.97
CA SER A 13 -10.41 9.86 16.27
C SER A 13 -10.89 8.94 17.38
N THR A 14 -10.65 9.29 18.63
CA THR A 14 -11.58 10.03 19.51
C THR A 14 -12.96 9.38 19.52
N ALA A 15 -13.19 8.68 20.64
CA ALA A 15 -14.46 8.15 21.06
C ALA A 15 -15.44 9.29 21.36
N GLU A 16 -16.72 9.06 21.09
CA GLU A 16 -17.80 9.66 21.87
C GLU A 16 -19.00 8.72 21.86
N ASN A 17 -19.51 8.51 23.06
CA ASN A 17 -20.66 7.69 23.41
C ASN A 17 -21.44 8.53 24.42
N PRO A 18 -22.76 8.70 24.26
CA PRO A 18 -23.65 8.72 25.41
C PRO A 18 -24.76 7.68 25.19
N ALA A 19 -24.96 6.73 26.09
CA ALA A 19 -25.74 6.89 27.32
C ALA A 19 -27.19 7.36 27.08
N GLN A 20 -28.09 6.37 27.01
CA GLN A 20 -29.21 6.14 27.95
C GLN A 20 -30.56 6.88 27.77
N ALA A 21 -31.63 6.07 27.79
CA ALA A 21 -33.04 6.28 28.20
C ALA A 21 -33.98 5.63 27.16
N ASP A 22 -34.52 4.42 27.36
CA ASP A 22 -35.57 4.01 28.31
C ASP A 22 -36.86 4.85 28.23
N ARG A 23 -37.88 4.31 27.54
CA ARG A 23 -39.31 4.29 27.93
C ARG A 23 -40.21 3.80 26.77
N SER A 24 -40.91 2.70 27.01
CA SER A 24 -42.17 2.30 26.33
C SER A 24 -43.35 2.63 27.28
N PRO A 25 -44.63 2.34 26.94
CA PRO A 25 -45.54 2.95 25.94
C PRO A 25 -46.81 3.57 26.64
N PRO A 26 -47.90 4.00 25.96
CA PRO A 26 -48.95 3.04 25.58
C PRO A 26 -49.73 3.32 24.27
N GLU A 27 -50.20 2.19 23.74
CA GLU A 27 -51.38 1.87 22.92
C GLU A 27 -52.55 2.89 22.87
N LYS A 28 -53.02 3.19 21.64
CA LYS A 28 -54.42 3.59 21.39
C LYS A 28 -54.87 3.24 19.95
N SER A 29 -56.14 2.89 19.86
CA SER A 29 -56.84 2.06 18.86
C SER A 29 -57.53 2.83 17.71
N GLY A 30 -57.33 2.34 16.46
CA GLY A 30 -58.22 2.33 15.26
C GLY A 30 -58.82 3.64 14.70
N PRO A 31 -59.54 3.62 13.54
CA PRO A 31 -59.57 2.67 12.41
C PRO A 31 -59.15 3.32 11.06
N ASP A 32 -58.83 2.48 10.05
CA ASP A 32 -58.51 2.89 8.67
C ASP A 32 -59.68 3.58 7.95
N PRO A 33 -59.39 4.51 7.02
CA PRO A 33 -60.07 4.50 5.74
C PRO A 33 -59.10 4.43 4.54
N ALA A 34 -59.58 3.76 3.50
CA ALA A 34 -58.94 3.37 2.25
C ALA A 34 -58.40 4.55 1.39
N PRO A 35 -57.63 4.27 0.30
CA PRO A 35 -56.58 5.14 -0.21
C PRO A 35 -57.05 6.13 -1.28
N PRO A 36 -56.44 7.32 -1.36
CA PRO A 36 -56.41 8.09 -2.60
C PRO A 36 -55.11 7.84 -3.38
N SER A 37 -55.36 7.49 -4.64
CA SER A 37 -54.50 7.36 -5.80
C SER A 37 -53.30 8.31 -5.91
N ALA A 38 -52.20 7.70 -6.39
CA ALA A 38 -51.08 8.24 -7.17
C ALA A 38 -51.04 9.76 -7.41
N SER A 39 -49.98 10.41 -6.91
CA SER A 39 -49.02 11.14 -7.76
C SER A 39 -47.90 11.78 -6.92
N ASN A 40 -46.66 11.53 -7.36
CA ASN A 40 -45.50 12.41 -7.19
C ASN A 40 -44.96 12.62 -5.77
N ALA A 41 -44.50 11.55 -5.14
CA ALA A 41 -43.52 11.64 -4.06
C ALA A 41 -42.35 10.67 -4.30
N SER A 42 -41.67 10.81 -5.44
CA SER A 42 -40.28 10.35 -5.56
C SER A 42 -39.36 11.31 -4.79
N LEU A 43 -39.61 11.45 -3.49
CA LEU A 43 -38.56 11.87 -2.57
C LEU A 43 -37.61 10.70 -2.50
N THR A 44 -36.41 10.90 -3.04
CA THR A 44 -35.26 10.02 -2.87
C THR A 44 -34.92 9.95 -1.38
N LEU A 45 -35.71 9.18 -0.63
CA LEU A 45 -35.32 8.63 0.65
C LEU A 45 -34.26 7.58 0.32
N SER A 46 -33.04 8.07 0.11
CA SER A 46 -31.84 7.25 0.24
C SER A 46 -31.83 6.78 1.68
N THR A 47 -32.57 5.70 1.94
CA THR A 47 -32.51 4.99 3.20
C THR A 47 -31.05 4.62 3.35
N ASN A 48 -30.39 5.28 4.31
CA ASN A 48 -29.00 5.11 4.66
C ASN A 48 -28.84 3.72 5.32
N ARG A 49 -29.11 2.66 4.55
CA ARG A 49 -28.91 1.29 4.99
C ARG A 49 -27.39 1.11 5.08
N PRO A 50 -26.85 0.79 6.27
CA PRO A 50 -25.43 0.53 6.39
C PRO A 50 -25.06 -0.56 5.39
N ARG A 51 -24.02 -0.30 4.58
CA ARG A 51 -23.54 -1.30 3.62
C ARG A 51 -23.17 -2.57 4.40
N PRO A 52 -23.60 -3.75 3.93
CA PRO A 52 -23.20 -4.99 4.58
C PRO A 52 -21.68 -5.05 4.63
N THR A 53 -21.14 -5.22 5.83
CA THR A 53 -19.70 -5.39 6.06
C THR A 53 -19.42 -6.85 6.34
N LEU A 54 -18.15 -7.25 6.28
CA LEU A 54 -17.75 -8.61 6.62
C LEU A 54 -18.34 -9.03 7.98
N VAL A 55 -18.26 -8.16 9.00
CA VAL A 55 -18.71 -8.43 10.39
C VAL A 55 -20.22 -8.65 10.51
N THR A 56 -21.02 -8.15 9.58
CA THR A 56 -22.49 -8.33 9.60
C THR A 56 -22.93 -9.70 9.08
N LEU A 57 -22.00 -10.51 8.56
CA LEU A 57 -22.31 -11.87 8.10
C LEU A 57 -22.50 -12.83 9.29
N PRO A 58 -23.26 -13.93 9.10
CA PRO A 58 -23.34 -14.99 10.10
C PRO A 58 -21.98 -15.64 10.41
N PRO A 59 -21.76 -16.14 11.64
CA PRO A 59 -20.53 -16.85 12.02
C PRO A 59 -20.16 -18.03 11.11
N GLU A 60 -21.13 -18.72 10.54
CA GLU A 60 -20.93 -19.85 9.63
C GLU A 60 -20.21 -19.38 8.35
N ILE A 61 -20.62 -18.24 7.81
CA ILE A 61 -19.97 -17.63 6.64
C ILE A 61 -18.56 -17.17 7.00
N HIS A 62 -18.36 -16.62 8.20
CA HIS A 62 -17.03 -16.26 8.68
C HIS A 62 -16.09 -17.47 8.77
N LEU A 63 -16.59 -18.62 9.25
CA LEU A 63 -15.82 -19.87 9.31
C LEU A 63 -15.48 -20.39 7.91
N LEU A 64 -16.44 -20.38 6.98
CA LEU A 64 -16.19 -20.76 5.60
C LEU A 64 -15.12 -19.87 4.97
N ILE A 65 -15.22 -18.54 5.12
CA ILE A 65 -14.20 -17.61 4.62
C ILE A 65 -12.83 -17.95 5.21
N ALA A 66 -12.75 -18.15 6.53
CA ALA A 66 -11.48 -18.45 7.21
C ALA A 66 -10.82 -19.75 6.70
N GLN A 67 -11.59 -20.75 6.31
CA GLN A 67 -11.08 -22.02 5.77
C GLN A 67 -10.39 -21.88 4.40
N TYR A 68 -10.76 -20.88 3.61
CA TYR A 68 -10.16 -20.62 2.30
C TYR A 68 -8.96 -19.67 2.34
N LEU A 69 -8.63 -19.11 3.50
CA LEU A 69 -7.52 -18.16 3.61
C LEU A 69 -6.20 -18.88 3.83
N ILE A 70 -5.20 -18.53 3.01
CA ILE A 70 -3.81 -18.89 3.27
C ILE A 70 -3.29 -18.20 4.54
N TYR A 71 -2.20 -18.73 5.11
CA TYR A 71 -1.63 -18.24 6.37
C TYR A 71 -1.47 -16.71 6.49
N PRO A 72 -0.84 -15.99 5.53
CA PRO A 72 -0.74 -14.52 5.59
C PRO A 72 -2.08 -13.80 5.76
N ASP A 73 -3.11 -14.29 5.08
CA ASP A 73 -4.41 -13.63 4.97
C ASP A 73 -5.30 -14.00 6.15
N ALA A 74 -5.25 -15.25 6.60
CA ALA A 74 -5.88 -15.72 7.83
C ALA A 74 -5.33 -14.98 9.05
N LEU A 75 -4.00 -14.82 9.15
CA LEU A 75 -3.37 -14.05 10.22
C LEU A 75 -3.80 -12.58 10.18
N SER A 76 -3.91 -12.00 8.99
CA SER A 76 -4.40 -10.62 8.82
C SER A 76 -5.84 -10.50 9.31
N LEU A 77 -6.73 -11.42 8.91
CA LEU A 77 -8.13 -11.44 9.33
C LEU A 77 -8.25 -11.58 10.86
N LYS A 78 -7.49 -12.52 11.45
CA LYS A 78 -7.43 -12.76 12.90
C LYS A 78 -7.13 -11.48 13.70
N HIS A 79 -6.28 -10.60 13.17
CA HIS A 79 -5.88 -9.36 13.82
C HIS A 79 -6.73 -8.12 13.47
N THR A 80 -7.84 -8.28 12.74
CA THR A 80 -8.74 -7.14 12.43
C THR A 80 -9.69 -6.78 13.58
N ASN A 81 -10.23 -7.76 14.29
CA ASN A 81 -11.23 -7.61 15.36
C ASN A 81 -11.09 -8.77 16.36
N ARG A 82 -11.44 -8.53 17.63
CA ARG A 82 -11.59 -9.54 18.70
C ARG A 82 -12.46 -10.74 18.30
N HIS A 83 -13.53 -10.55 17.52
CA HIS A 83 -14.36 -11.65 16.99
C HIS A 83 -13.52 -12.63 16.16
N PHE A 84 -12.87 -12.13 15.11
CA PHE A 84 -12.01 -12.94 14.25
C PHE A 84 -10.78 -13.48 14.97
N TYR A 85 -10.27 -12.77 15.99
CA TYR A 85 -9.16 -13.26 16.79
C TYR A 85 -9.45 -14.60 17.48
N ARG A 86 -10.71 -14.81 17.88
CA ARG A 86 -11.18 -16.04 18.53
C ARG A 86 -11.64 -17.09 17.53
N LEU A 87 -12.15 -16.66 16.37
CA LEU A 87 -12.75 -17.53 15.38
C LEU A 87 -11.74 -18.13 14.40
N VAL A 88 -10.74 -17.34 13.97
CA VAL A 88 -9.82 -17.73 12.90
C VAL A 88 -8.67 -18.56 13.46
N ASP A 89 -8.53 -19.78 12.94
CA ASP A 89 -7.40 -20.65 13.25
C ASP A 89 -6.21 -20.37 12.32
N THR A 90 -5.05 -20.15 12.93
CA THR A 90 -3.75 -19.95 12.27
C THR A 90 -2.73 -20.98 12.75
N GLY A 91 -3.21 -22.21 12.93
CA GLY A 91 -2.43 -23.35 13.41
C GLY A 91 -1.25 -23.74 12.52
N VAL A 92 -0.49 -24.73 12.99
CA VAL A 92 0.72 -25.25 12.34
C VAL A 92 0.46 -25.71 10.91
N ARG A 93 -0.67 -26.37 10.66
CA ARG A 93 -1.05 -26.89 9.32
C ARG A 93 -1.02 -25.79 8.26
N LEU A 94 -1.63 -24.64 8.54
CA LEU A 94 -1.72 -23.52 7.61
C LEU A 94 -0.35 -22.88 7.34
N LYS A 95 0.52 -22.84 8.35
CA LYS A 95 1.91 -22.36 8.21
C LYS A 95 2.74 -23.29 7.32
N VAL A 96 2.62 -24.59 7.54
CA VAL A 96 3.34 -25.61 6.76
C VAL A 96 2.88 -25.60 5.31
N GLU A 97 1.56 -25.59 5.07
CA GLU A 97 0.97 -25.51 3.74
C GLU A 97 1.48 -24.27 2.98
N TRP A 98 1.48 -23.11 3.63
CA TRP A 98 2.04 -21.88 3.05
C TRP A 98 3.53 -22.01 2.71
N LEU A 99 4.35 -22.61 3.58
CA LEU A 99 5.77 -22.83 3.30
C LEU A 99 5.99 -23.83 2.15
N MET A 100 5.17 -24.88 2.07
CA MET A 100 5.21 -25.86 0.99
C MET A 100 4.85 -25.21 -0.34
N GLU A 101 3.76 -24.43 -0.39
CA GLU A 101 3.36 -23.68 -1.59
C GLU A 101 4.48 -22.75 -2.07
N ARG A 102 5.15 -22.03 -1.15
CA ARG A 102 6.29 -21.18 -1.49
C ARG A 102 7.44 -21.97 -2.11
N ARG A 103 7.74 -23.17 -1.59
CA ARG A 103 8.79 -24.04 -2.15
C ARG A 103 8.40 -24.55 -3.54
N LEU A 104 7.15 -24.93 -3.75
CA LEU A 104 6.62 -25.38 -5.05
C LEU A 104 6.69 -24.26 -6.10
N LEU A 105 6.41 -23.02 -5.70
CA LEU A 105 6.52 -21.85 -6.57
C LEU A 105 7.96 -21.35 -6.75
N HIS A 106 8.95 -22.06 -6.20
CA HIS A 106 10.36 -21.67 -6.21
C HIS A 106 10.60 -20.23 -5.70
N LEU A 107 9.82 -19.83 -4.70
CA LEU A 107 9.99 -18.55 -4.02
C LEU A 107 11.00 -18.70 -2.89
N GLU A 108 11.53 -17.57 -2.43
CA GLU A 108 12.45 -17.55 -1.30
C GLU A 108 11.76 -18.11 -0.04
N CYS A 109 12.40 -19.09 0.58
CA CYS A 109 11.95 -19.69 1.84
C CYS A 109 12.68 -19.05 3.03
N PRO A 110 12.10 -19.09 4.25
CA PRO A 110 12.77 -18.60 5.45
C PRO A 110 14.13 -19.28 5.61
N ASN A 111 15.20 -18.50 5.77
CA ASN A 111 16.58 -19.02 5.93
C ASN A 111 16.97 -19.19 7.41
N ASP A 112 16.01 -19.03 8.33
CA ASP A 112 16.27 -19.14 9.75
C ASP A 112 16.39 -20.63 10.13
N GLN A 113 17.53 -21.04 10.72
CA GLN A 113 17.75 -22.43 11.16
C GLN A 113 16.75 -22.92 12.24
N ARG A 114 15.92 -22.03 12.79
CA ARG A 114 14.91 -22.33 13.81
C ARG A 114 13.59 -21.63 13.48
N CYS A 115 12.85 -22.19 12.52
CA CYS A 115 11.47 -21.78 12.25
C CYS A 115 10.54 -22.42 13.29
N ASP A 116 10.14 -21.67 14.32
CA ASP A 116 9.21 -22.17 15.35
C ASP A 116 7.75 -21.98 14.88
N LEU A 117 7.09 -23.10 14.56
CA LEU A 117 5.71 -23.15 14.07
C LEU A 117 4.66 -23.00 15.18
N GLY A 118 5.06 -23.08 16.46
CA GLY A 118 4.16 -23.23 17.60
C GLY A 118 3.27 -22.02 17.89
N SER A 119 3.66 -20.81 17.49
CA SER A 119 2.81 -19.61 17.62
C SER A 119 3.03 -18.63 16.48
N ASP A 120 2.05 -17.78 16.20
CA ASP A 120 2.18 -16.75 15.17
C ASP A 120 3.30 -15.77 15.50
N LEU A 121 3.43 -15.40 16.78
CA LEU A 121 4.44 -14.45 17.24
C LEU A 121 5.85 -15.00 17.06
N ARG A 122 6.07 -16.29 17.27
CA ARG A 122 7.39 -16.91 17.04
C ARG A 122 7.65 -17.16 15.55
N PHE A 123 6.64 -17.63 14.83
CA PHE A 123 6.74 -17.89 13.40
C PHE A 123 7.03 -16.63 12.58
N CYS A 124 6.39 -15.51 12.92
CA CYS A 124 6.55 -14.25 12.21
C CYS A 124 7.84 -13.48 12.59
N ARG A 125 8.77 -14.07 13.33
CA ARG A 125 10.10 -13.47 13.60
C ARG A 125 11.03 -13.63 12.40
N GLY A 126 12.08 -12.80 12.36
CA GLY A 126 13.15 -12.93 11.36
C GLY A 126 12.69 -12.76 9.91
N SER A 127 13.06 -13.72 9.07
CA SER A 127 12.87 -13.66 7.62
C SER A 127 11.40 -13.72 7.19
N VAL A 128 10.53 -14.41 7.94
CA VAL A 128 9.09 -14.53 7.64
C VAL A 128 8.42 -13.16 7.58
N LYS A 129 8.76 -12.25 8.49
CA LYS A 129 8.25 -10.86 8.47
C LYS A 129 8.55 -10.15 7.16
N LEU A 130 9.76 -10.38 6.62
CA LEU A 130 10.18 -9.81 5.34
C LEU A 130 9.40 -10.46 4.19
N LEU A 131 9.26 -11.79 4.17
CA LEU A 131 8.46 -12.49 3.16
C LEU A 131 7.01 -11.98 3.11
N MET A 132 6.37 -11.82 4.28
CA MET A 132 5.03 -11.26 4.38
C MET A 132 4.94 -9.84 3.83
N ARG A 133 5.97 -9.01 4.09
CA ARG A 133 6.06 -7.66 3.53
C ARG A 133 6.21 -7.68 2.01
N ARG A 134 7.10 -8.54 1.48
CA ARG A 134 7.33 -8.69 0.04
C ARG A 134 6.08 -9.15 -0.70
N ARG A 135 5.32 -10.08 -0.12
CA ARG A 135 4.02 -10.51 -0.64
C ARG A 135 3.05 -9.33 -0.74
N ARG A 136 2.88 -8.53 0.34
CA ARG A 136 1.98 -7.35 0.32
C ARG A 136 2.41 -6.26 -0.67
N GLU A 137 3.71 -6.11 -0.88
CA GLU A 137 4.26 -5.15 -1.85
C GLU A 137 4.26 -5.71 -3.28
N HIS A 138 3.75 -6.93 -3.49
CA HIS A 138 3.73 -7.66 -4.77
C HIS A 138 5.12 -7.84 -5.41
N MET A 139 6.20 -7.78 -4.63
CA MET A 139 7.57 -7.85 -5.17
C MET A 139 7.89 -9.22 -5.78
N GLU A 140 7.27 -10.28 -5.26
CA GLU A 140 7.46 -11.65 -5.75
C GLU A 140 6.73 -11.90 -7.09
N CYS A 141 5.72 -11.08 -7.43
CA CYS A 141 4.94 -11.22 -8.68
C CYS A 141 5.72 -10.80 -9.93
N GLU A 142 6.76 -9.99 -9.79
CA GLU A 142 7.60 -9.54 -10.92
C GLU A 142 8.83 -10.43 -11.14
N SER A 143 9.04 -11.43 -10.28
CA SER A 143 10.27 -12.24 -10.28
C SER A 143 10.47 -13.08 -11.54
N ARG A 144 9.38 -13.56 -12.18
CA ARG A 144 9.44 -14.40 -13.38
C ARG A 144 8.34 -14.03 -14.39
N PRO A 145 8.65 -13.97 -15.69
CA PRO A 145 7.62 -13.79 -16.72
C PRO A 145 6.66 -14.99 -16.70
N GLY A 146 5.35 -14.74 -16.71
CA GLY A 146 4.30 -15.77 -16.73
C GLY A 146 3.75 -16.21 -15.36
N LEU A 147 4.35 -15.79 -14.24
CA LEU A 147 3.90 -16.17 -12.90
C LEU A 147 2.59 -15.47 -12.46
N GLY A 148 2.30 -14.31 -13.05
CA GLY A 148 1.13 -13.51 -12.72
C GLY A 148 1.18 -12.89 -11.31
N CYS A 149 0.01 -12.65 -10.72
CA CYS A 149 -0.17 -12.08 -9.40
C CYS A 149 -0.41 -13.19 -8.37
N LEU A 150 0.61 -13.51 -7.58
CA LEU A 150 0.56 -14.52 -6.52
C LEU A 150 -0.43 -14.19 -5.38
N ILE A 151 -0.80 -12.93 -5.22
CA ILE A 151 -1.73 -12.49 -4.16
C ILE A 151 -3.19 -12.68 -4.56
N TYR A 152 -3.51 -12.41 -5.82
CA TYR A 152 -4.89 -12.49 -6.33
C TYR A 152 -5.15 -13.72 -7.19
N GLY A 153 -4.13 -14.53 -7.49
CA GLY A 153 -4.25 -15.67 -8.41
C GLY A 153 -4.52 -15.27 -9.87
N THR A 154 -4.22 -14.02 -10.26
CA THR A 154 -4.53 -13.50 -11.60
C THR A 154 -3.32 -13.58 -12.54
N SER A 155 -3.53 -13.66 -13.86
CA SER A 155 -2.43 -13.68 -14.84
C SER A 155 -1.61 -12.38 -14.91
N THR A 156 -2.17 -11.26 -14.44
CA THR A 156 -1.50 -9.96 -14.42
C THR A 156 -1.52 -9.33 -13.04
N CYS A 157 -0.40 -8.73 -12.65
CA CYS A 157 -0.27 -8.00 -11.39
C CYS A 157 -0.56 -6.50 -11.59
N PRO A 158 -1.57 -5.91 -10.90
CA PRO A 158 -1.89 -4.49 -11.03
C PRO A 158 -0.79 -3.59 -10.44
N GLN A 159 -0.08 -4.08 -9.42
CA GLN A 159 0.95 -3.33 -8.72
C GLN A 159 2.26 -3.24 -9.53
N ALA A 160 2.55 -4.26 -10.34
CA ALA A 160 3.72 -4.31 -11.22
C ALA A 160 3.78 -3.12 -12.21
N ARG A 161 2.62 -2.76 -12.78
CA ARG A 161 2.53 -1.61 -13.70
C ARG A 161 2.87 -0.28 -13.01
N LYS A 162 2.57 -0.15 -11.72
CA LYS A 162 2.81 1.07 -10.95
C LYS A 162 4.28 1.27 -10.62
N LEU A 163 5.05 0.20 -10.39
CA LEU A 163 6.48 0.32 -10.11
C LEU A 163 7.24 0.77 -11.36
N LYS A 164 7.00 0.11 -12.51
CA LYS A 164 7.61 0.50 -13.81
C LYS A 164 7.30 1.96 -14.18
N THR A 165 6.07 2.40 -13.97
CA THR A 165 5.68 3.80 -14.25
C THR A 165 6.30 4.79 -13.26
N ARG A 166 6.43 4.45 -11.97
CA ARG A 166 7.16 5.28 -11.00
C ARG A 166 8.64 5.37 -11.30
N VAL A 167 9.30 4.27 -11.63
CA VAL A 167 10.73 4.26 -12.01
C VAL A 167 10.93 5.09 -13.28
N LYS A 168 10.09 4.91 -14.31
CA LYS A 168 10.16 5.72 -15.55
C LYS A 168 9.91 7.22 -15.28
N LYS A 169 9.00 7.56 -14.36
CA LYS A 169 8.75 8.94 -13.94
C LYS A 169 9.92 9.53 -13.16
N TRP A 170 10.50 8.75 -12.24
CA TRP A 170 11.70 9.12 -11.50
C TRP A 170 12.89 9.34 -12.45
N TRP A 171 13.14 8.42 -13.38
CA TRP A 171 14.20 8.52 -14.40
C TRP A 171 14.07 9.77 -15.28
N ARG A 172 12.85 10.12 -15.70
CA ARG A 172 12.62 11.37 -16.44
C ARG A 172 12.89 12.61 -15.57
N GLY A 173 12.53 12.57 -14.30
CA GLY A 173 12.80 13.66 -13.35
C GLY A 173 14.29 13.83 -13.03
N THR A 174 15.03 12.73 -12.82
CA THR A 174 16.48 12.79 -12.61
C THR A 174 17.21 13.24 -13.86
N ARG A 175 16.83 12.75 -15.06
CA ARG A 175 17.42 13.21 -16.32
C ARG A 175 17.13 14.69 -16.59
N ALA A 176 15.93 15.19 -16.27
CA ALA A 176 15.60 16.60 -16.39
C ALA A 176 16.48 17.46 -15.46
N ARG A 177 16.68 17.00 -14.21
CA ARG A 177 17.52 17.68 -13.21
C ARG A 177 19.00 17.67 -13.58
N ASP A 178 19.46 16.60 -14.23
CA ASP A 178 20.83 16.50 -14.74
C ASP A 178 21.04 17.49 -15.90
N ARG A 179 20.10 17.55 -16.86
CA ARG A 179 20.16 18.49 -17.99
C ARG A 179 20.20 19.96 -17.54
N THR A 180 19.46 20.32 -16.49
CA THR A 180 19.50 21.68 -15.92
C THR A 180 20.84 21.98 -15.26
N ARG A 181 21.42 21.02 -14.53
CA ARG A 181 22.75 21.17 -13.91
C ARG A 181 23.85 21.34 -14.95
N TRP A 182 23.83 20.55 -16.03
CA TRP A 182 24.77 20.68 -17.14
C TRP A 182 24.65 22.03 -17.85
N MET A 183 23.43 22.53 -18.07
CA MET A 183 23.22 23.86 -18.66
C MET A 183 23.75 24.99 -17.77
N LEU A 184 23.54 24.93 -16.45
CA LEU A 184 24.09 25.93 -15.52
C LEU A 184 25.63 25.90 -15.48
N LEU A 185 26.23 24.70 -15.51
CA LEU A 185 27.69 24.55 -15.59
C LEU A 185 28.25 25.18 -16.88
N LEU A 186 27.68 24.85 -18.04
CA LEU A 186 28.06 25.46 -19.32
C LEU A 186 27.88 26.99 -19.32
N ALA A 187 26.76 27.48 -18.80
CA ALA A 187 26.49 28.91 -18.72
C ALA A 187 27.50 29.66 -17.84
N SER A 188 28.10 29.01 -16.83
CA SER A 188 29.14 29.62 -15.98
C SER A 188 30.56 29.50 -16.54
N LEU A 189 30.89 28.38 -17.18
CA LEU A 189 32.24 28.11 -17.70
C LEU A 189 32.53 28.84 -19.02
N VAL A 190 31.54 28.96 -19.91
CA VAL A 190 31.74 29.58 -21.23
C VAL A 190 32.19 31.05 -21.13
N PRO A 191 31.57 31.91 -20.30
CA PRO A 191 32.01 33.30 -20.14
C PRO A 191 33.40 33.42 -19.52
N LEU A 192 33.74 32.54 -18.58
CA LEU A 192 35.07 32.50 -17.96
C LEU A 192 36.15 32.16 -18.99
N PHE A 193 35.90 31.18 -19.84
CA PHE A 193 36.83 30.81 -20.93
C PHE A 193 36.96 31.91 -21.98
N ILE A 194 35.85 32.54 -22.38
CA ILE A 194 35.87 33.66 -23.34
C ILE A 194 36.64 34.84 -22.75
N GLY A 195 36.38 35.21 -21.50
CA GLY A 195 37.09 36.28 -20.81
C GLY A 195 38.57 35.98 -20.65
N TRP A 196 38.93 34.75 -20.29
CA TRP A 196 40.33 34.32 -20.20
C TRP A 196 41.04 34.38 -21.55
N ALA A 197 40.43 33.87 -22.62
CA ALA A 197 40.98 33.94 -23.97
C ALA A 197 41.16 35.39 -24.45
N TRP A 198 40.20 36.27 -24.15
CA TRP A 198 40.31 37.70 -24.48
C TRP A 198 41.46 38.39 -23.72
N MET A 199 41.61 38.11 -22.43
CA MET A 199 42.73 38.63 -21.63
C MET A 199 44.08 38.15 -22.16
N VAL A 200 44.21 36.87 -22.51
CA VAL A 200 45.43 36.31 -23.13
C VAL A 200 45.70 36.99 -24.47
N TRP A 201 44.66 37.19 -25.29
CA TRP A 201 44.80 37.87 -26.58
C TRP A 201 45.30 39.31 -26.41
N VAL A 202 44.73 40.09 -25.48
CA VAL A 202 45.17 41.47 -25.19
C VAL A 202 46.60 41.50 -24.63
N MET A 203 47.01 40.52 -23.82
CA MET A 203 48.38 40.44 -23.31
C MET A 203 49.41 40.11 -24.39
N VAL A 204 49.05 39.25 -25.35
CA VAL A 204 49.95 38.82 -26.44
C VAL A 204 49.98 39.82 -27.60
N PHE A 205 48.85 40.41 -27.95
CA PHE A 205 48.68 41.37 -29.05
C PHE A 205 48.52 42.80 -28.54
N ARG A 206 49.38 43.25 -27.61
CA ARG A 206 49.47 44.66 -27.27
C ARG A 206 50.27 45.37 -28.37
N PRO A 207 49.66 46.23 -29.22
CA PRO A 207 50.43 47.00 -30.18
C PRO A 207 51.37 47.96 -29.43
N GLY A 208 52.66 47.89 -29.76
CA GLY A 208 53.67 48.81 -29.23
C GLY A 208 53.34 50.26 -29.59
N PRO A 209 53.76 51.24 -28.78
CA PRO A 209 53.43 52.63 -29.02
C PRO A 209 53.99 53.09 -30.37
N LEU A 210 53.15 53.77 -31.14
CA LEU A 210 53.50 54.38 -32.43
C LEU A 210 54.66 55.37 -32.24
N PRO A 211 55.69 55.34 -33.11
CA PRO A 211 56.75 56.35 -33.10
C PRO A 211 56.16 57.71 -33.50
N GLN A 212 56.55 58.76 -32.75
CA GLN A 212 56.21 60.16 -33.04
C GLN A 212 56.93 60.68 -34.28
#